data_AF-A0AA47N5H5-F1
#
_entry.id   AF-A0AA47N5H5-F1
#
_cell.length_a   1.000
_cell.length_b   1.000
_cell.length_c   1.000
_cell.angle_alpha   90.00
_cell.angle_beta   90.00
_cell.angle_gamma   90.00
#
_symmetry.space_group_name_H-M   'P 1'
#
loop_
_entity.id
_entity.type
_entity.pdbx_description
1 polymer ?
#
loop_
_entity_poly.entity_id
_entity_poly.type
_entity_poly.pdbx_seq_one_letter_code
_entity_poly.pdbx_strand_id
1 'polypeptide(L)'
;MQQHTACHFCRWPAITPEEEAAQLRRQIDDRRARMRRRTLRRRAILSCLSESHDQSSSQLYTQLNTTVPILAVFFSGGDLKPGFRLSRESFNRLLALLPPAKRPWMEP
;
A
#
# COMPACT_ATOMS: atom_id res chain seq x y z
N MET A 1 -11.30 -17.24 61.65
CA MET A 1 -11.60 -17.57 60.24
C MET A 1 -11.81 -16.27 59.48
N GLN A 2 -10.78 -15.78 58.78
CA GLN A 2 -10.90 -14.60 57.92
C GLN A 2 -10.89 -15.08 56.48
N GLN A 3 -12.04 -15.01 55.82
CA GLN A 3 -12.14 -15.22 54.38
C GLN A 3 -11.86 -13.87 53.70
N HIS A 4 -10.69 -13.74 53.10
CA HIS A 4 -10.36 -12.61 52.24
C HIS A 4 -11.10 -12.80 50.92
N THR A 5 -12.17 -12.04 50.71
CA THR A 5 -12.81 -11.88 49.40
C THR A 5 -11.85 -11.13 48.48
N ALA A 6 -11.44 -11.79 47.40
CA ALA A 6 -10.64 -11.18 46.35
C ALA A 6 -11.39 -9.98 45.75
N CYS A 7 -10.68 -8.87 45.63
CA CYS A 7 -11.17 -7.63 45.04
C CYS A 7 -11.62 -7.85 43.60
N HIS A 8 -12.93 -7.76 43.35
CA HIS A 8 -13.56 -7.93 42.02
C HIS A 8 -13.26 -6.78 41.05
N PHE A 9 -12.49 -5.76 41.50
CA PHE A 9 -12.25 -4.51 40.79
C PHE A 9 -10.98 -4.51 39.92
N CYS A 10 -10.11 -5.51 40.05
CA CYS A 10 -8.84 -5.58 39.30
C CYS A 10 -8.82 -6.67 38.22
N ARG A 11 -9.96 -7.02 37.61
CA ARG A 11 -10.02 -8.02 36.53
C ARG A 11 -9.78 -7.37 35.17
N TRP A 12 -8.56 -6.93 34.91
CA TRP A 12 -8.12 -6.70 33.52
C TRP A 12 -8.18 -8.05 32.79
N PRO A 13 -8.84 -8.17 31.63
CA PRO A 13 -8.75 -9.40 30.86
C PRO A 13 -7.32 -9.51 30.35
N ALA A 14 -6.55 -10.42 30.94
CA ALA A 14 -5.27 -10.82 30.38
C ALA A 14 -5.59 -11.52 29.05
N ILE A 15 -5.43 -10.81 27.93
CA ILE A 15 -5.49 -11.42 26.60
C ILE A 15 -4.48 -12.56 26.62
N THR A 16 -4.96 -13.76 26.39
CA THR A 16 -4.07 -14.92 26.39
C THR A 16 -3.17 -14.84 25.15
N PRO A 17 -1.93 -15.34 25.21
CA PRO A 17 -1.05 -15.38 24.03
C PRO A 17 -1.68 -16.14 22.85
N GLU A 18 -2.62 -17.06 23.14
CA GLU A 18 -3.42 -17.75 22.13
C GLU A 18 -4.42 -16.83 21.43
N GLU A 19 -5.11 -15.96 22.18
CA GLU A 19 -6.01 -14.94 21.63
C GLU A 19 -5.26 -13.90 20.80
N GLU A 20 -4.08 -13.47 21.24
CA GLU A 20 -3.21 -12.56 20.47
C GLU A 20 -2.77 -13.22 19.15
N ALA A 21 -2.31 -14.48 19.21
CA ALA A 21 -1.95 -15.24 18.01
C ALA A 21 -3.14 -15.42 17.05
N ALA A 22 -4.34 -15.67 17.58
CA ALA A 22 -5.57 -15.77 16.79
C ALA A 22 -5.93 -14.44 16.11
N GLN A 23 -5.78 -13.31 16.81
CA GLN A 23 -5.99 -11.97 16.24
C GLN A 23 -4.98 -11.68 15.13
N LEU A 24 -3.70 -12.00 15.33
CA LEU A 24 -2.66 -11.84 14.31
C LEU A 24 -2.95 -12.67 13.06
N ARG A 25 -3.38 -13.93 13.22
CA ARG A 25 -3.80 -14.79 12.09
C ARG A 25 -4.94 -14.16 11.31
N ARG A 26 -6.00 -13.69 12.00
CA ARG A 26 -7.12 -12.96 11.36
C ARG A 26 -6.65 -11.75 10.57
N GLN A 27 -5.75 -10.94 11.15
CA GLN A 27 -5.21 -9.77 10.45
C GLN A 27 -4.41 -10.14 9.19
N ILE A 28 -3.62 -11.21 9.26
CA ILE A 28 -2.86 -11.73 8.11
C ILE A 28 -3.82 -12.23 7.03
N ASP A 29 -4.84 -13.00 7.40
CA ASP A 29 -5.81 -13.54 6.45
C ASP A 29 -6.66 -12.45 5.81
N ASP A 30 -7.08 -11.45 6.57
CA ASP A 30 -7.75 -10.26 6.06
C ASP A 30 -6.85 -9.49 5.08
N ARG A 31 -5.58 -9.32 5.42
CA ARG A 31 -4.60 -8.68 4.53
C ARG A 31 -4.46 -9.48 3.22
N ARG A 32 -4.32 -10.81 3.30
CA ARG A 32 -4.27 -11.70 2.14
C ARG A 32 -5.55 -11.64 1.32
N ALA A 33 -6.72 -11.63 1.95
CA ALA A 33 -8.01 -11.51 1.28
C ALA A 33 -8.16 -10.17 0.54
N ARG A 34 -7.75 -9.06 1.17
CA ARG A 34 -7.69 -7.74 0.52
C ARG A 34 -6.76 -7.73 -0.68
N MET A 35 -5.57 -8.35 -0.59
CA MET A 35 -4.64 -8.46 -1.72
C MET A 35 -5.20 -9.31 -2.87
N ARG A 36 -5.84 -10.45 -2.55
CA ARG A 36 -6.53 -11.30 -3.55
C ARG A 36 -7.62 -10.52 -4.27
N ARG A 37 -8.48 -9.80 -3.55
CA ARG A 37 -9.56 -8.97 -4.14
C ARG A 37 -9.00 -7.90 -5.09
N ARG A 38 -7.93 -7.20 -4.69
CA ARG A 38 -7.27 -6.20 -5.56
C ARG A 38 -6.73 -6.84 -6.84
N THR A 39 -6.09 -8.00 -6.73
CA THR A 39 -5.54 -8.73 -7.87
C THR A 39 -6.63 -9.17 -8.85
N LEU A 40 -7.74 -9.73 -8.34
CA LEU A 40 -8.88 -10.14 -9.16
C LEU A 40 -9.52 -8.95 -9.88
N ARG A 41 -9.72 -7.83 -9.19
CA ARG A 41 -10.24 -6.59 -9.80
C ARG A 41 -9.36 -6.10 -10.95
N ARG A 42 -8.03 -6.10 -10.76
CA ARG A 42 -7.09 -5.71 -11.82
C ARG A 42 -7.18 -6.61 -13.04
N ARG A 43 -7.29 -7.93 -12.83
CA ARG A 43 -7.47 -8.89 -13.92
C ARG A 43 -8.78 -8.68 -14.67
N ALA A 44 -9.88 -8.44 -13.96
CA ALA A 44 -11.18 -8.15 -14.57
C ALA A 44 -11.16 -6.86 -15.39
N ILE A 45 -10.51 -5.80 -14.89
CA ILE A 45 -10.31 -4.56 -15.67
C ILE A 45 -9.53 -4.86 -16.95
N LEU A 46 -8.44 -5.62 -16.85
CA LEU A 46 -7.62 -5.96 -18.00
C LEU A 46 -8.39 -6.79 -19.02
N SER A 47 -9.19 -7.77 -18.60
CA SER A 47 -10.02 -8.57 -19.51
C SER A 47 -11.05 -7.71 -20.23
N CYS A 48 -11.81 -6.86 -19.53
CA CYS A 48 -12.79 -5.97 -20.16
C CYS A 48 -12.16 -5.01 -21.20
N LEU A 49 -10.94 -4.53 -20.92
CA LEU A 49 -10.21 -3.62 -21.82
C LEU A 49 -9.49 -4.34 -22.96
N SER A 50 -9.29 -5.67 -22.87
CA SER A 50 -8.66 -6.49 -23.92
C SER A 50 -9.69 -7.14 -24.85
N GLU A 51 -10.88 -7.47 -24.33
CA GLU A 51 -12.00 -8.07 -25.09
C GLU A 51 -12.74 -7.07 -25.99
N SER A 52 -12.53 -5.77 -25.80
CA SER A 52 -13.14 -4.68 -26.57
C SER A 52 -12.49 -4.47 -27.95
N HIS A 53 -12.16 -5.55 -28.65
CA HIS A 53 -11.52 -5.53 -29.98
C HIS A 53 -12.53 -5.55 -31.16
N ASP A 54 -13.82 -5.39 -30.88
CA ASP A 54 -14.84 -5.18 -31.90
C ASP A 54 -14.75 -3.74 -32.42
N GLN A 55 -14.15 -3.60 -33.61
CA GLN A 55 -13.85 -2.36 -34.36
C GLN A 55 -15.07 -1.44 -34.58
N SER A 56 -15.57 -0.85 -33.50
CA SER A 56 -16.56 0.21 -33.52
C SER A 56 -15.83 1.53 -33.32
N SER A 57 -16.09 2.51 -34.19
CA SER A 57 -15.41 3.81 -34.24
C SER A 57 -15.47 4.60 -32.92
N SER A 58 -16.35 4.20 -32.00
CA SER A 58 -16.49 4.71 -30.63
C SER A 58 -15.36 4.29 -29.67
N GLN A 59 -14.52 3.30 -30.01
CA GLN A 59 -13.56 2.67 -29.09
C GLN A 59 -12.09 3.12 -29.24
N LEU A 60 -11.80 4.07 -30.12
CA LEU A 60 -10.44 4.60 -30.34
C LEU A 60 -9.75 5.09 -29.05
N TYR A 61 -10.51 5.47 -28.02
CA TYR A 61 -10.00 5.97 -26.74
C TYR A 61 -10.11 4.98 -25.57
N THR A 62 -10.68 3.78 -25.76
CA THR A 62 -10.84 2.79 -24.68
C THR A 62 -9.73 1.75 -24.65
N GLN A 63 -8.81 1.77 -25.62
CA GLN A 63 -7.70 0.84 -25.69
C GLN A 63 -6.65 1.17 -24.63
N LEU A 64 -6.32 0.17 -23.82
CA LEU A 64 -5.31 0.29 -22.78
C LEU A 64 -3.93 0.25 -23.43
N ASN A 65 -3.22 1.37 -23.41
CA ASN A 65 -1.85 1.40 -23.90
C ASN A 65 -0.91 0.66 -22.94
N THR A 66 -0.64 -0.61 -23.25
CA THR A 66 0.25 -1.49 -22.46
C THR A 66 1.72 -1.08 -22.51
N THR A 67 2.10 -0.17 -23.41
CA THR A 67 3.47 0.39 -23.46
C THR A 67 3.73 1.39 -22.33
N VAL A 68 2.69 1.87 -21.65
CA VAL A 68 2.84 2.80 -20.53
C VAL A 68 3.38 2.04 -19.30
N PRO A 69 4.61 2.36 -18.81
CA PRO A 69 5.26 1.58 -17.76
C PRO A 69 4.47 1.51 -16.45
N ILE A 70 3.76 2.59 -16.09
CA ILE A 70 2.96 2.62 -14.86
C ILE A 70 1.79 1.64 -14.92
N LEU A 71 1.22 1.40 -16.10
CA LEU A 71 0.13 0.44 -16.29
C LEU A 71 0.68 -1.00 -16.23
N ALA A 72 1.85 -1.25 -16.81
CA ALA A 72 2.53 -2.54 -16.68
C ALA A 72 2.81 -2.88 -15.20
N VAL A 73 3.31 -1.92 -14.41
CA VAL A 73 3.52 -2.09 -12.96
C VAL A 73 2.18 -2.29 -12.22
N PHE A 74 1.13 -1.54 -12.58
CA PHE A 74 -0.19 -1.65 -11.97
C PHE A 74 -0.81 -3.04 -12.15
N PHE A 75 -0.84 -3.55 -13.38
CA PHE A 75 -1.50 -4.82 -13.70
C PHE A 75 -0.66 -6.06 -13.31
N SER A 76 0.67 -5.95 -13.32
CA SER A 76 1.56 -7.02 -12.83
C SER A 76 1.52 -7.18 -11.31
N GLY A 77 0.95 -6.21 -10.58
CA GLY A 77 0.93 -6.24 -9.12
C GLY A 77 2.18 -5.66 -8.46
N GLY A 78 3.03 -4.98 -9.24
CA GLY A 78 4.20 -4.28 -8.72
C GLY A 78 3.85 -3.12 -7.78
N ASP A 79 4.88 -2.63 -7.10
CA ASP A 79 4.74 -1.49 -6.20
C ASP A 79 4.62 -0.18 -6.99
N LEU A 80 3.47 0.48 -6.84
CA LEU A 80 3.19 1.77 -7.47
C LEU A 80 3.73 2.95 -6.67
N LYS A 81 4.09 2.70 -5.41
CA LYS A 81 4.67 3.69 -4.52
C LYS A 81 5.97 3.11 -3.98
N PRO A 82 6.98 2.92 -4.86
CA PRO A 82 8.30 2.50 -4.39
C PRO A 82 8.71 3.47 -3.28
N GLY A 83 9.24 2.92 -2.19
CA GLY A 83 9.75 3.71 -1.08
C GLY A 83 10.96 4.53 -1.55
N PHE A 84 10.70 5.65 -2.23
CA PHE A 84 11.73 6.54 -2.74
C PHE A 84 12.35 7.26 -1.55
N ARG A 85 13.38 6.64 -0.99
CA ARG A 85 14.22 7.22 0.05
C ARG A 85 15.45 7.77 -0.64
N LEU A 86 15.53 9.08 -0.75
CA LEU A 86 16.79 9.74 -1.11
C LEU A 86 17.76 9.56 0.04
N SER A 87 19.00 9.16 -0.27
CA SER A 87 20.08 9.31 0.71
C SER A 87 20.27 10.79 1.02
N ARG A 88 20.78 11.10 2.22
CA ARG A 88 21.07 12.49 2.59
C ARG A 88 22.04 13.14 1.61
N GLU A 89 22.97 12.36 1.07
CA GLU A 89 23.93 12.79 0.05
C GLU A 89 23.24 13.15 -1.28
N SER A 90 22.35 12.29 -1.79
CA SER A 90 21.60 12.57 -3.02
C SER A 90 20.70 13.79 -2.86
N PHE A 91 20.05 13.93 -1.70
CA PHE A 91 19.25 15.11 -1.39
C PHE A 91 20.11 16.39 -1.34
N ASN A 92 21.26 16.36 -0.68
CA ASN A 92 22.18 17.50 -0.60
C ASN A 92 22.73 17.89 -1.98
N ARG A 93 23.03 16.92 -2.85
CA ARG A 93 23.44 17.19 -4.24
C ARG A 93 22.33 17.90 -5.02
N LEU A 94 21.08 17.45 -4.88
CA LEU A 94 19.93 18.11 -5.52
C LEU A 94 19.74 19.54 -4.99
N LEU A 95 19.92 19.76 -3.69
CA LEU A 95 19.87 21.11 -3.10
C LEU A 95 20.99 22.01 -3.63
N ALA A 96 22.20 21.47 -3.83
CA ALA A 96 23.34 22.23 -4.36
C ALA A 96 23.11 22.70 -5.81
N LEU A 97 22.22 22.04 -6.56
CA LEU A 97 21.83 22.46 -7.91
C LEU A 97 20.76 23.57 -7.92
N LEU A 98 20.12 23.84 -6.78
CA LEU A 98 19.14 24.92 -6.69
C LEU A 98 19.83 26.30 -6.65
N PRO A 99 19.19 27.34 -7.24
CA PRO A 99 19.66 28.72 -7.11
C PRO A 99 19.79 29.14 -5.65
N PRO A 100 20.79 29.96 -5.28
CA PRO A 100 21.01 30.40 -3.90
C PRO A 100 19.77 31.00 -3.23
N ALA A 101 18.97 31.79 -3.98
CA ALA A 101 17.73 32.40 -3.50
C ALA A 101 16.62 31.42 -3.08
N LYS A 102 16.77 30.12 -3.39
CA LYS A 102 15.83 29.06 -3.04
C LYS A 102 16.40 28.07 -2.01
N ARG A 103 17.51 28.44 -1.35
CA ARG A 103 18.12 27.66 -0.26
C ARG A 103 17.69 28.25 1.08
N PRO A 104 16.59 27.77 1.70
CA PRO A 104 16.01 28.42 2.88
C PRO A 104 16.90 28.44 4.14
N TRP A 105 18.09 27.81 4.14
CA TRP A 105 18.93 27.65 5.33
C TRP A 105 20.44 27.77 5.07
N MET A 106 20.86 28.43 3.98
CA MET A 106 22.27 28.77 3.77
C MET A 106 22.40 30.29 3.78
N GLU A 107 22.38 30.87 4.99
CA GLU A 107 23.06 32.15 5.23
C GLU A 107 24.55 31.86 5.49
N PRO A 108 25.45 32.80 5.13
CA PRO A 108 26.89 32.58 4.99
C PRO A 108 27.62 32.14 6.27
#